data_AF-A0A9X0ANS4-F1
#
_entry.id   AF-A0A9X0ANS4-F1
#
_cell.length_a   1.000
_cell.length_b   1.000
_cell.length_c   1.000
_cell.angle_alpha   90.00
_cell.angle_beta   90.00
_cell.angle_gamma   90.00
#
_symmetry.space_group_name_H-M   'P 1'
#
loop_
_entity.id
_entity.type
_entity.pdbx_description
1 polymer ?
#
loop_
_entity_poly.entity_id
_entity_poly.type
_entity_poly.pdbx_seq_one_letter_code
_entity_poly.pdbx_strand_id
1 'polypeptide(L)'
;MATTTSPDVGLRNPSASTCTICNLPAKDCARCKSAAYCSSTCQTLDWPLHKTLCKKITTMPPRPSPIHKLGILFPPDSMSPKLVWVNFKKTKIPDVEGLFDAPYVDDFLSYGPGDRWHYE
;
A
#
# COMPACT_ATOMS: atom_id res chain seq x y z
N MET A 1 -8.21 30.77 -37.87
CA MET A 1 -8.16 31.19 -36.46
C MET A 1 -7.56 30.05 -35.65
N ALA A 2 -6.65 30.38 -34.75
CA ALA A 2 -5.60 29.50 -34.25
C ALA A 2 -6.11 28.28 -33.46
N THR A 3 -5.55 27.13 -33.85
CA THR A 3 -5.37 25.92 -33.06
C THR A 3 -4.63 26.27 -31.76
N THR A 4 -5.15 25.87 -30.61
CA THR A 4 -4.36 25.77 -29.38
C THR A 4 -4.64 24.44 -28.70
N THR A 5 -3.92 23.42 -29.19
CA THR A 5 -3.50 22.30 -28.36
C THR A 5 -2.60 22.88 -27.26
N SER A 6 -2.85 22.55 -25.99
CA SER A 6 -1.84 22.72 -24.96
C SER A 6 -1.90 21.66 -23.88
N PRO A 7 -0.72 21.37 -23.29
CA PRO A 7 -0.33 20.03 -22.91
C PRO A 7 -0.14 19.93 -21.39
N ASP A 8 -0.40 18.77 -20.79
CA ASP A 8 0.41 18.33 -19.66
C ASP A 8 0.17 16.84 -19.34
N VAL A 9 0.71 15.95 -20.17
CA VAL A 9 1.06 14.62 -19.68
C VAL A 9 2.43 14.77 -19.04
N GLY A 10 2.46 15.36 -17.85
CA GLY A 10 3.62 15.36 -16.99
C GLY A 10 3.98 13.90 -16.71
N LEU A 11 5.03 13.43 -17.37
CA LEU A 11 5.76 12.23 -16.98
C LEU A 11 6.12 12.40 -15.49
N ARG A 12 5.33 11.81 -14.60
CA ARG A 12 5.67 11.73 -13.19
C ARG A 12 6.95 10.90 -13.13
N ASN A 13 8.08 11.58 -12.99
CA ASN A 13 9.33 10.94 -12.64
C ASN A 13 9.03 10.13 -11.37
N PRO A 14 9.26 8.81 -11.34
CA PRO A 14 8.99 8.04 -10.13
C PRO A 14 9.78 8.69 -9.00
N SER A 15 9.05 9.21 -8.01
CA SER A 15 9.63 9.80 -6.82
C SER A 15 10.67 8.83 -6.28
N ALA A 16 11.93 9.25 -6.23
CA ALA A 16 13.02 8.39 -5.81
C ALA A 16 12.67 7.75 -4.46
N SER A 17 12.83 6.44 -4.36
CA SER A 17 12.54 5.71 -3.12
C SER A 17 13.41 6.25 -1.98
N THR A 18 12.85 6.31 -0.77
CA THR A 18 13.54 6.77 0.44
C THR A 18 13.94 5.58 1.31
N CYS A 19 15.04 5.72 2.03
CA CYS A 19 15.57 4.69 2.90
C CYS A 19 14.60 4.43 4.06
N THR A 20 14.18 3.17 4.25
CA THR A 20 13.27 2.78 5.34
C THR A 20 13.83 3.10 6.73
N ILE A 21 15.16 3.19 6.89
CA ILE A 21 15.82 3.43 8.18
C ILE A 21 16.08 4.92 8.46
N CYS A 22 16.48 5.70 7.46
CA CYS A 22 16.96 7.07 7.67
C CYS A 22 16.37 8.12 6.72
N ASN A 23 15.40 7.74 5.88
CA ASN A 23 14.69 8.60 4.93
C ASN A 23 15.54 9.30 3.84
N LEU A 24 16.85 9.01 3.74
CA LEU A 24 17.71 9.48 2.64
C LEU A 24 17.36 8.80 1.31
N PRO A 25 17.71 9.37 0.14
CA PRO A 25 17.52 8.73 -1.15
C PRO A 25 18.12 7.31 -1.19
N ALA A 26 17.38 6.38 -1.78
CA ALA A 26 17.66 4.96 -1.65
C ALA A 26 17.35 4.18 -2.92
N LYS A 27 17.86 2.94 -2.97
CA LYS A 27 17.52 1.97 -4.00
C LYS A 27 16.60 0.92 -3.44
N ASP A 28 15.64 0.49 -4.25
CA ASP A 28 14.72 -0.57 -3.87
C ASP A 28 15.46 -1.87 -3.55
N CYS A 29 14.96 -2.59 -2.56
CA CYS A 29 15.34 -3.96 -2.26
C CYS A 29 15.32 -4.78 -3.56
N ALA A 30 16.46 -5.35 -3.93
CA ALA A 30 16.62 -6.08 -5.19
C ALA A 30 15.61 -7.23 -5.36
N ARG A 31 15.14 -7.81 -4.25
CA ARG A 31 14.23 -8.95 -4.22
C ARG A 31 12.76 -8.56 -4.31
N CYS A 32 12.26 -7.79 -3.34
CA CYS A 32 10.82 -7.56 -3.20
C CYS A 32 10.32 -6.23 -3.76
N LYS A 33 11.20 -5.26 -4.03
CA LYS A 33 10.85 -3.92 -4.53
C LYS A 33 9.85 -3.12 -3.66
N SER A 34 9.63 -3.53 -2.41
CA SER A 34 8.66 -2.93 -1.49
C SER A 34 9.27 -2.21 -0.29
N ALA A 35 10.61 -2.18 -0.21
CA ALA A 35 11.38 -1.37 0.74
C ALA A 35 12.62 -0.85 0.00
N ALA A 36 13.24 0.20 0.51
CA ALA A 36 14.44 0.78 -0.11
C ALA A 36 15.47 1.15 0.95
N TYR A 37 16.76 1.05 0.58
CA TYR A 37 17.87 1.35 1.49
C TYR A 37 18.95 2.18 0.79
N CYS A 38 19.54 3.14 1.50
CA CYS A 38 20.65 3.94 0.97
C CYS A 38 21.99 3.19 1.00
N SER A 39 22.10 2.14 1.83
CA SER A 39 23.31 1.33 2.01
C SER A 39 23.00 -0.09 2.46
N SER A 40 23.98 -0.99 2.30
CA SER A 40 23.92 -2.35 2.86
C SER A 40 23.79 -2.34 4.37
N THR A 41 24.40 -1.36 5.07
CA THR A 41 24.25 -1.20 6.53
C THR A 41 22.79 -0.99 6.92
N CYS A 42 22.07 -0.07 6.26
CA CYS A 42 20.65 0.16 6.54
C CYS A 42 19.80 -1.08 6.20
N GLN A 43 20.12 -1.78 5.12
CA GLN A 43 19.43 -3.03 4.77
C GLN A 43 19.66 -4.12 5.82
N THR A 44 20.89 -4.30 6.30
CA THR A 44 21.22 -5.30 7.32
C THR A 44 20.57 -4.98 8.67
N LEU A 45 20.50 -3.70 9.03
CA LEU A 45 19.78 -3.24 10.23
C LEU A 45 18.29 -3.59 10.17
N ASP A 46 17.63 -3.41 9.02
CA ASP A 46 16.21 -3.76 8.85
C ASP A 46 15.98 -5.28 8.65
N TRP A 47 17.02 -6.02 8.22
CA TRP A 47 16.88 -7.41 7.77
C TRP A 47 16.13 -8.35 8.73
N PRO A 48 16.33 -8.31 10.07
CA PRO A 48 15.58 -9.15 10.99
C PRO A 48 14.05 -9.01 10.87
N LEU A 49 13.57 -7.79 10.64
CA LEU A 49 12.15 -7.50 10.40
C LEU A 49 11.79 -7.71 8.93
N HIS A 50 12.54 -7.09 8.01
CA HIS A 50 12.26 -7.10 6.58
C HIS A 50 12.11 -8.51 6.01
N LYS A 51 12.95 -9.46 6.44
CA LYS A 51 12.93 -10.84 5.93
C LYS A 51 11.59 -11.55 6.15
N THR A 52 10.80 -11.14 7.16
CA THR A 52 9.48 -11.71 7.46
C THR A 52 8.45 -11.41 6.35
N LEU A 53 8.62 -10.28 5.66
CA LEU A 53 7.74 -9.82 4.59
C LEU A 53 8.37 -9.98 3.20
N CYS A 54 9.69 -9.82 3.07
CA CYS A 54 10.41 -9.75 1.81
C CYS A 54 10.08 -10.92 0.86
N LYS A 55 10.16 -12.17 1.35
CA LYS A 55 9.81 -13.36 0.54
C LYS A 55 8.31 -13.46 0.26
N LYS A 56 7.45 -13.06 1.21
CA LYS A 56 5.99 -13.13 1.02
C LYS A 56 5.51 -12.16 -0.06
N ILE A 57 6.11 -10.97 -0.12
CA ILE A 57 5.79 -9.95 -1.12
C ILE A 57 6.12 -10.44 -2.54
N THR A 58 7.24 -11.17 -2.73
CA THR A 58 7.58 -11.71 -4.06
C THR A 58 6.59 -12.75 -4.59
N THR A 59 5.78 -13.33 -3.70
CA THR A 59 4.77 -14.33 -4.07
C THR A 59 3.36 -13.73 -4.18
N MET A 60 3.19 -12.43 -3.89
CA MET A 60 1.89 -11.78 -4.00
C MET A 60 1.52 -11.54 -5.47
N PRO A 61 0.22 -11.52 -5.80
CA PRO A 61 -0.22 -10.99 -7.09
C PRO A 61 0.21 -9.52 -7.22
N PRO A 62 0.38 -9.02 -8.45
CA PRO A 62 0.70 -7.61 -8.68
C PRO A 62 -0.38 -6.72 -8.06
N ARG A 63 0.02 -5.51 -7.67
CA ARG A 63 -0.90 -4.49 -7.14
C ARG A 63 -2.01 -4.22 -8.17
N PRO A 64 -3.31 -4.45 -7.84
CA PRO A 64 -4.38 -4.35 -8.83
C PRO A 64 -4.58 -2.94 -9.39
N SER A 65 -4.42 -1.91 -8.56
CA SER A 65 -4.51 -0.51 -9.00
C SER A 65 -3.79 0.46 -8.05
N PRO A 66 -3.53 1.72 -8.47
CA PRO A 66 -2.88 2.74 -7.64
C PRO A 66 -3.62 3.13 -6.36
N ILE A 67 -4.89 2.74 -6.20
CA ILE A 67 -5.67 3.00 -4.97
C ILE A 67 -5.62 1.82 -3.98
N HIS A 68 -5.08 0.67 -4.38
CA HIS A 68 -4.88 -0.44 -3.45
C HIS A 68 -3.67 -0.20 -2.56
N LYS A 69 -3.75 -0.49 -1.26
CA LYS A 69 -2.58 -0.48 -0.36
C LYS A 69 -2.35 -1.88 0.19
N LEU A 70 -1.10 -2.20 0.52
CA LEU A 70 -0.75 -3.49 1.11
C LEU A 70 -1.25 -3.52 2.56
N GLY A 71 -2.03 -4.54 2.90
CA GLY A 71 -2.53 -4.79 4.25
C GLY A 71 -2.01 -6.11 4.83
N ILE A 72 -2.01 -6.20 6.16
CA ILE A 72 -1.76 -7.43 6.91
C ILE A 72 -3.09 -7.83 7.55
N LEU A 73 -3.73 -8.86 7.00
CA LEU A 73 -4.97 -9.42 7.52
C LEU A 73 -4.64 -10.43 8.63
N PHE A 74 -5.30 -10.28 9.78
CA PHE A 74 -5.29 -11.24 10.88
C PHE A 74 -6.64 -11.96 10.90
N PRO A 75 -6.80 -13.00 10.06
CA PRO A 75 -8.07 -13.70 9.96
C PRO A 75 -8.38 -14.49 11.27
N PRO A 76 -9.64 -14.52 11.74
CA PRO A 76 -10.02 -15.19 12.98
C PRO A 76 -9.92 -16.71 12.89
N ASP A 77 -9.98 -17.26 11.68
CA ASP A 77 -9.93 -18.69 11.38
C ASP A 77 -8.50 -19.20 11.07
N SER A 78 -7.47 -18.34 11.20
CA SER A 78 -6.09 -18.77 10.98
C SER A 78 -5.11 -18.16 11.99
N MET A 79 -4.18 -19.00 12.45
CA MET A 79 -3.07 -18.63 13.33
C MET A 79 -1.97 -17.83 12.62
N SER A 80 -2.12 -17.52 11.33
CA SER A 80 -1.10 -16.84 10.53
C SER A 80 -1.65 -15.63 9.80
N PRO A 81 -0.96 -14.47 9.84
CA PRO A 81 -1.38 -13.30 9.10
C PRO A 81 -1.16 -13.48 7.60
N LYS A 82 -2.07 -12.91 6.80
CA LYS A 82 -2.05 -12.94 5.34
C LYS A 82 -1.76 -11.53 4.80
N LEU A 83 -0.97 -11.44 3.74
CA LEU A 83 -0.81 -10.18 3.01
C LEU A 83 -1.93 -10.05 1.98
N VAL A 84 -2.59 -8.89 1.93
CA VAL A 84 -3.73 -8.62 1.06
C VAL A 84 -3.61 -7.25 0.40
N TRP A 85 -4.19 -7.10 -0.80
CA TRP A 85 -4.37 -5.79 -1.42
C TRP A 85 -5.72 -5.22 -1.00
N VAL A 86 -5.72 -4.14 -0.22
CA VAL A 86 -6.95 -3.49 0.26
C VAL A 86 -7.27 -2.30 -0.64
N ASN A 87 -8.48 -2.26 -1.18
CA ASN A 87 -8.97 -1.13 -1.98
C ASN A 87 -9.28 0.06 -1.07
N PHE A 88 -8.88 1.27 -1.47
CA PHE A 88 -9.22 2.51 -0.75
C PHE A 88 -10.06 3.43 -1.63
N LYS A 89 -11.09 4.01 -1.02
CA LYS A 89 -11.89 5.10 -1.60
C LYS A 89 -11.57 6.42 -0.90
N LYS A 90 -11.64 7.52 -1.65
CA LYS A 90 -11.66 8.86 -1.05
C LYS A 90 -13.04 9.10 -0.43
N THR A 91 -13.08 9.47 0.85
CA THR A 91 -14.31 9.82 1.57
C THR A 91 -14.20 11.20 2.17
N LYS A 92 -15.35 11.86 2.36
CA LYS A 92 -15.47 13.07 3.18
C LYS A 92 -15.81 12.66 4.61
N ILE A 93 -15.24 13.36 5.58
CA ILE A 93 -15.65 13.28 6.98
C ILE A 93 -16.47 14.55 7.25
N PRO A 94 -17.65 14.46 7.86
CA PRO A 94 -18.42 15.64 8.24
C PRO A 94 -17.56 16.62 9.04
N ASP A 95 -17.69 17.91 8.75
CA ASP A 95 -17.01 19.00 9.45
C ASP A 95 -15.47 19.02 9.38
N VAL A 96 -14.86 18.18 8.53
CA VAL A 96 -13.42 18.17 8.29
C VAL A 96 -13.12 18.49 6.82
N GLU A 97 -12.30 19.49 6.60
CA GLU A 97 -11.85 19.86 5.25
C GLU A 97 -10.94 18.78 4.66
N GLY A 98 -11.26 18.35 3.43
CA GLY A 98 -10.43 17.43 2.65
C GLY A 98 -11.09 16.09 2.31
N LEU A 99 -10.31 15.25 1.61
CA LEU A 99 -10.68 13.89 1.24
C LEU A 99 -9.73 12.90 1.89
N PHE A 100 -10.29 11.90 2.57
CA PHE A 100 -9.55 10.91 3.35
C PHE A 100 -9.58 9.55 2.66
N ASP A 101 -8.50 8.79 2.78
CA ASP A 101 -8.47 7.41 2.30
C ASP A 101 -9.20 6.50 3.29
N ALA A 102 -10.33 5.93 2.88
CA ALA A 102 -11.07 4.92 3.65
C ALA A 102 -10.92 3.54 2.99
N PRO A 103 -10.56 2.49 3.75
CA PRO A 103 -10.46 1.14 3.21
C PRO A 103 -11.85 0.55 2.96
N TYR A 104 -11.98 -0.23 1.88
CA TYR A 104 -13.11 -1.14 1.70
C TYR A 104 -12.79 -2.45 2.40
N VAL A 105 -13.40 -2.68 3.57
CA VAL A 105 -13.06 -3.79 4.47
C VAL A 105 -14.03 -4.96 4.40
N ASP A 106 -15.17 -4.81 3.74
CA ASP A 106 -16.23 -5.81 3.69
C ASP A 106 -15.75 -7.12 3.06
N ASP A 107 -14.82 -7.04 2.10
CA ASP A 107 -14.16 -8.20 1.46
C ASP A 107 -13.29 -9.01 2.44
N PHE A 108 -12.92 -8.44 3.59
CA PHE A 108 -11.98 -9.03 4.54
C PHE A 108 -12.58 -9.32 5.92
N LEU A 109 -13.57 -8.53 6.36
CA LEU A 109 -14.08 -8.53 7.73
C LEU A 109 -15.55 -8.98 7.85
N SER A 110 -16.16 -9.48 6.78
CA SER A 110 -17.51 -10.07 6.85
C SER A 110 -17.42 -11.53 7.32
N TYR A 111 -17.54 -11.77 8.63
CA TYR A 111 -17.49 -13.11 9.22
C TYR A 111 -18.90 -13.68 9.42
N GLY A 112 -19.58 -13.94 8.30
CA GLY A 112 -20.83 -14.70 8.25
C GLY A 112 -22.11 -13.85 8.20
N PRO A 113 -23.29 -14.50 8.08
CA PRO A 113 -24.56 -13.85 7.80
C PRO A 113 -25.11 -12.95 8.93
N GLY A 114 -24.41 -12.83 10.07
CA GLY A 114 -24.81 -12.00 11.21
C GLY A 114 -24.25 -10.57 11.22
N ASP A 115 -23.28 -10.24 10.35
CA ASP A 115 -22.53 -8.97 10.43
C ASP A 115 -23.08 -7.87 9.50
N ARG A 116 -24.24 -8.08 8.88
CA ARG A 116 -24.95 -7.01 8.16
C ARG A 116 -25.58 -6.09 9.18
N TRP A 117 -24.90 -5.00 9.51
CA TRP A 117 -25.52 -3.86 10.16
C TRP A 117 -26.66 -3.34 9.26
N HIS A 118 -27.89 -3.72 9.59
CA HIS A 118 -29.08 -3.05 9.09
C HIS A 118 -29.08 -1.64 9.71
N TYR A 119 -28.80 -0.62 8.90
CA TYR A 119 -29.22 0.73 9.25
C TYR A 119 -30.71 0.79 8.89
N GLU A 120 -31.56 0.83 9.91
CA GLU A 120 -32.93 1.32 9.79
C GLU A 120 -32.93 2.85 9.74
#